data_AF-A0A9E2YYT4-F1
#
_entry.id   AF-A0A9E2YYT4-F1
#
_cell.length_a   1.000
_cell.length_b   1.000
_cell.length_c   1.000
_cell.angle_alpha   90.00
_cell.angle_beta   90.00
_cell.angle_gamma   90.00
#
_symmetry.space_group_name_H-M   'P 1'
#
loop_
_entity.id
_entity.type
_entity.pdbx_description
1 polymer ?
#
loop_
_entity_poly.entity_id
_entity_poly.type
_entity_poly.pdbx_seq_one_letter_code
_entity_poly.pdbx_strand_id
1 'polypeptide(L)'
;MMEAVEFGTARRANFDPADPIYGKTGTCTDSAQPGVHLGWFGSFNEIGSKKLAVVVLLTGGRGISGPIASGIAGNIYHNLTQANYFGANQAAQAVMPASFVSTPDSVRQ
;
A
#
# COMPACT_ATOMS: atom_id res chain seq x y z
N MET A 1 -6.61 12.13 -1.95
CA MET A 1 -5.76 11.80 -3.13
C MET A 1 -6.23 10.53 -3.85
N MET A 2 -7.54 10.23 -3.85
CA MET A 2 -8.10 9.02 -4.43
C MET A 2 -8.39 9.17 -5.93
N GLU A 3 -8.90 10.34 -6.32
CA GLU A 3 -9.32 10.64 -7.70
C GLU A 3 -8.23 10.41 -8.75
N ALA A 4 -6.96 10.69 -8.40
CA ALA A 4 -5.85 10.44 -9.30
C ALA A 4 -5.71 8.95 -9.64
N VAL A 5 -6.01 8.08 -8.68
CA VAL A 5 -5.92 6.61 -8.79
C VAL A 5 -7.20 6.01 -9.36
N GLU A 6 -8.38 6.56 -9.07
CA GLU A 6 -9.62 6.01 -9.64
C GLU A 6 -9.85 6.42 -11.09
N PHE A 7 -9.68 7.70 -11.40
CA PHE A 7 -10.07 8.27 -12.70
C PHE A 7 -8.95 9.09 -13.36
N GLY A 8 -7.88 9.39 -12.62
CA GLY A 8 -6.84 10.31 -13.07
C GLY A 8 -5.59 9.64 -13.66
N THR A 9 -4.47 10.33 -13.48
CA THR A 9 -3.16 9.98 -14.04
C THR A 9 -2.51 8.77 -13.37
N ALA A 10 -2.94 8.42 -12.16
CA ALA A 10 -2.45 7.29 -11.38
C ALA A 10 -3.32 6.02 -11.52
N ARG A 11 -4.25 5.98 -12.49
CA ARG A 11 -5.17 4.83 -12.68
C ARG A 11 -4.51 3.47 -12.81
N ARG A 12 -3.23 3.43 -13.19
CA ARG A 12 -2.46 2.18 -13.28
C ARG A 12 -2.10 1.60 -11.92
N ALA A 13 -2.24 2.36 -10.84
CA ALA A 13 -2.06 1.86 -9.48
C ALA A 13 -3.32 1.11 -8.97
N ASN A 14 -4.48 1.26 -9.62
CA ASN A 14 -5.75 0.72 -9.15
C ASN A 14 -5.90 -0.76 -9.58
N PHE A 15 -5.47 -1.68 -8.72
CA PHE A 15 -5.54 -3.13 -8.99
C PHE A 15 -6.71 -3.82 -8.29
N ASP A 16 -7.01 -3.47 -7.04
CA ASP A 16 -8.05 -4.11 -6.23
C ASP A 16 -8.90 -3.04 -5.51
N PRO A 17 -10.23 -3.01 -5.73
CA PRO A 17 -11.13 -2.13 -5.00
C PRO A 17 -11.18 -2.39 -3.49
N ALA A 18 -10.87 -3.60 -3.03
CA ALA A 18 -10.84 -3.94 -1.62
C ALA A 18 -9.66 -3.28 -0.89
N ASP A 19 -8.58 -2.98 -1.63
CA ASP A 19 -7.37 -2.39 -1.10
C ASP A 19 -7.10 -0.98 -1.67
N PRO A 20 -7.81 0.07 -1.20
CA PRO A 20 -7.71 1.39 -1.79
C PRO A 20 -6.32 2.00 -1.64
N ILE A 21 -5.78 2.51 -2.76
CA ILE A 21 -4.50 3.22 -2.82
C ILE A 21 -4.78 4.69 -3.10
N TYR A 22 -4.15 5.57 -2.33
CA TYR A 22 -4.20 7.01 -2.52
C TYR A 22 -2.85 7.48 -3.03
N GLY A 23 -2.82 8.44 -3.95
CA GLY A 23 -1.54 8.96 -4.42
C GLY A 23 -1.61 10.06 -5.44
N LYS A 24 -0.44 10.53 -5.85
CA LYS A 24 -0.27 11.57 -6.86
C LYS A 24 0.93 11.29 -7.73
N THR A 25 0.73 11.43 -9.04
CA THR A 25 1.82 11.39 -10.02
C THR A 25 2.42 12.77 -10.24
N GLY A 26 3.71 12.80 -10.57
CA GLY A 26 4.37 13.92 -11.22
C GLY A 26 5.23 13.47 -12.39
N THR A 27 5.47 14.37 -13.33
CA THR A 27 6.29 14.12 -14.52
C THR A 27 7.04 15.39 -14.83
N CYS A 28 8.36 15.28 -14.94
CA CYS A 28 9.22 16.37 -15.39
C CYS A 28 9.91 15.91 -16.67
N THR A 29 9.85 16.73 -17.70
CA THR A 29 10.57 16.51 -18.94
C THR A 29 11.40 17.74 -19.17
N ASP A 30 12.72 17.58 -19.19
CA ASP A 30 13.61 18.68 -19.53
C ASP A 30 13.66 18.84 -21.06
N SER A 31 13.22 20.00 -21.53
CA SER A 31 13.33 20.37 -22.95
C SER A 31 14.68 21.01 -23.29
N ALA A 32 15.43 21.50 -22.31
CA ALA A 32 16.74 22.12 -22.49
C ALA A 32 17.86 21.09 -22.64
N GLN A 33 17.72 19.91 -22.02
CA GLN A 33 18.62 18.77 -22.19
C GLN A 33 17.87 17.55 -22.75
N PRO A 34 18.06 17.22 -24.05
CA PRO A 34 17.45 16.03 -24.64
C PRO A 34 17.85 14.78 -23.86
N GLY A 35 16.87 14.10 -23.25
CA GLY A 35 17.07 12.81 -22.60
C GLY A 35 16.82 12.77 -21.08
N VAL A 36 16.54 13.91 -20.43
CA VAL A 36 16.17 13.92 -19.01
C VAL A 36 14.65 13.90 -18.86
N HIS A 37 14.10 12.72 -18.59
CA HIS A 37 12.71 12.54 -18.19
C HIS A 37 12.62 11.90 -16.81
N LEU A 38 11.82 12.51 -15.94
CA LEU A 38 11.51 12.04 -14.62
C LEU A 38 10.02 11.73 -14.52
N GLY A 39 9.70 10.60 -13.90
CA GLY A 39 8.34 10.24 -13.57
C GLY A 39 8.29 9.77 -12.13
N TRP A 40 7.40 10.32 -11.32
CA TRP A 40 7.23 9.85 -9.95
C TRP A 40 5.79 9.62 -9.58
N PHE A 41 5.61 8.74 -8.62
CA PHE A 41 4.34 8.50 -7.96
C PHE A 41 4.59 8.31 -6.46
N GLY A 42 4.01 9.22 -5.68
CA GLY A 42 3.92 9.08 -4.23
C GLY A 42 2.55 8.55 -3.88
N SER A 43 2.52 7.49 -3.09
CA SER A 43 1.28 6.81 -2.68
C SER A 43 1.31 6.34 -1.24
N PHE A 44 0.13 6.18 -0.68
CA PHE A 44 -0.08 5.56 0.60
C PHE A 44 -1.36 4.73 0.62
N ASN A 45 -1.40 3.81 1.56
CA ASN A 45 -2.51 2.92 1.86
C ASN A 45 -2.79 2.97 3.37
N GLU A 46 -4.07 2.97 3.73
CA GLU A 46 -4.52 2.92 5.12
C GLU A 46 -5.47 1.74 5.35
N ILE A 47 -4.95 0.52 5.31
CA ILE A 47 -5.72 -0.70 5.57
C ILE A 47 -5.32 -1.31 6.91
N GLY A 48 -6.33 -1.51 7.76
CA GLY A 48 -6.16 -2.15 9.06
C GLY A 48 -5.12 -1.46 9.94
N SER A 49 -4.24 -2.25 10.56
CA SER A 49 -3.19 -1.76 11.46
C SER A 49 -1.85 -1.48 10.77
N LYS A 50 -1.73 -1.76 9.46
CA LYS A 50 -0.46 -1.69 8.73
C LYS A 50 -0.54 -0.65 7.62
N LYS A 51 -0.16 0.58 7.97
CA LYS A 51 -0.07 1.70 7.03
C LYS A 51 1.22 1.61 6.23
N LEU A 52 1.14 1.86 4.92
CA LEU A 52 2.31 1.81 4.04
C LEU A 52 2.31 2.98 3.05
N ALA A 53 3.44 3.68 2.98
CA ALA A 53 3.73 4.67 1.95
C ALA A 53 4.79 4.13 0.98
N VAL A 54 4.53 4.28 -0.32
CA VAL A 54 5.42 3.87 -1.40
C VAL A 54 5.69 5.08 -2.29
N VAL A 55 6.97 5.37 -2.54
CA VAL A 55 7.42 6.41 -3.47
C VAL A 55 8.26 5.77 -4.55
N VAL A 56 7.80 5.90 -5.80
CA VAL A 56 8.54 5.43 -6.98
C VAL A 56 9.02 6.66 -7.74
N LEU A 57 10.33 6.76 -7.96
CA LEU A 57 10.95 7.73 -8.85
C LEU A 57 11.62 6.96 -9.99
N LEU A 58 11.26 7.30 -11.21
CA LEU A 58 11.85 6.79 -12.43
C LEU A 58 12.66 7.91 -13.07
N THR A 59 13.89 7.57 -13.45
CA THR A 59 14.78 8.42 -14.21
C THR A 59 15.10 7.71 -15.53
N GLY A 60 15.19 8.46 -16.62
CA GLY A 60 15.58 7.88 -17.91
C GLY A 60 15.21 8.74 -19.10
N GLY A 61 15.27 8.13 -20.28
CA GLY A 61 14.95 8.76 -21.56
C GLY A 61 13.45 8.79 -21.87
N ARG A 62 13.14 8.94 -23.16
CA ARG A 62 11.75 9.02 -23.64
C ARG A 62 10.95 7.79 -23.22
N GLY A 63 9.78 8.02 -22.62
CA GLY A 63 8.85 6.97 -22.16
C GLY A 63 8.66 6.89 -20.66
N ILE A 64 9.54 7.52 -19.88
CA ILE A 64 9.38 7.64 -18.43
C ILE A 64 8.34 8.72 -18.09
N SER A 65 7.38 8.39 -17.23
CA SER A 65 6.35 9.31 -16.78
C SER A 65 5.72 8.86 -15.46
N GLY A 66 5.05 9.79 -14.79
CA GLY A 66 4.33 9.54 -13.53
C GLY A 66 3.27 8.44 -13.63
N PRO A 67 2.47 8.36 -14.72
CA PRO A 67 1.57 7.21 -14.93
C PRO A 67 2.29 5.86 -14.97
N ILE A 68 3.52 5.79 -15.50
CA ILE A 68 4.31 4.53 -15.47
C ILE A 68 4.74 4.21 -14.04
N ALA A 69 5.24 5.22 -13.30
CA ALA A 69 5.59 5.07 -11.89
C ALA A 69 4.40 4.57 -11.05
N SER A 70 3.18 5.04 -11.34
CA SER A 70 1.96 4.57 -10.64
C SER A 70 1.67 3.09 -10.86
N GLY A 71 1.92 2.55 -12.06
CA GLY A 71 1.76 1.12 -12.32
C GLY A 71 2.75 0.27 -11.51
N ILE A 72 4.00 0.73 -11.39
CA ILE A 72 5.02 0.04 -10.59
C ILE A 72 4.62 0.02 -9.11
N ALA A 73 4.17 1.16 -8.57
CA ALA A 73 3.70 1.20 -7.19
C ALA A 73 2.47 0.31 -6.96
N GLY A 74 1.51 0.28 -7.89
CA GLY A 74 0.36 -0.62 -7.82
C GLY A 74 0.77 -2.09 -7.77
N ASN A 75 1.75 -2.50 -8.58
CA ASN A 75 2.32 -3.86 -8.51
C ASN A 75 2.97 -4.14 -7.15
N ILE A 76 3.64 -3.16 -6.54
CA ILE A 76 4.22 -3.33 -5.20
C ILE A 76 3.10 -3.61 -4.17
N TYR A 77 2.03 -2.80 -4.16
CA TYR A 77 0.88 -3.04 -3.29
C TYR A 77 0.24 -4.40 -3.55
N HIS A 78 0.00 -4.76 -4.82
CA HIS A 78 -0.59 -6.04 -5.20
C HIS A 78 0.25 -7.23 -4.71
N ASN A 79 1.58 -7.19 -4.89
CA ASN A 79 2.47 -8.24 -4.43
C ASN A 79 2.49 -8.35 -2.90
N LEU A 80 2.39 -7.23 -2.19
CA LEU A 80 2.31 -7.22 -0.72
C LEU A 80 0.97 -7.78 -0.22
N THR A 81 -0.13 -7.49 -0.91
CA THR A 81 -1.43 -8.12 -0.64
C THR A 81 -1.34 -9.64 -0.84
N GLN A 82 -0.75 -10.11 -1.94
CA GLN A 82 -0.52 -11.55 -2.18
C GLN A 82 0.36 -12.20 -1.12
N ALA A 83 1.31 -11.46 -0.55
CA ALA A 83 2.17 -11.90 0.55
C ALA A 83 1.50 -11.81 1.93
N ASN A 84 0.19 -11.51 2.01
CA ASN A 84 -0.56 -11.29 3.25
C ASN A 84 0.04 -10.21 4.16
N TYR A 85 0.73 -9.21 3.59
CA TYR A 85 1.38 -8.16 4.37
C TYR A 85 0.37 -7.36 5.20
N PHE A 86 -0.77 -7.02 4.61
CA PHE A 86 -1.86 -6.22 5.22
C PHE A 86 -2.83 -7.04 6.09
N GLY A 87 -2.63 -8.36 6.19
CA GLY A 87 -3.42 -9.21 7.07
C GLY A 87 -3.29 -8.81 8.54
N ALA A 88 -4.38 -8.96 9.30
CA ALA A 88 -4.39 -8.71 10.74
C ALA A 88 -3.30 -9.56 11.43
N ASN A 89 -2.53 -8.93 12.33
CA ASN A 89 -1.54 -9.62 13.14
C ASN A 89 -2.17 -10.86 13.80
N GLN A 90 -1.71 -12.06 13.42
CA GLN A 90 -1.95 -13.30 14.16
C GLN A 90 -1.34 -13.25 15.59
N ALA A 91 -0.61 -12.18 15.94
CA ALA A 91 0.04 -12.00 17.23
C ALA A 91 -0.91 -11.61 18.40
N ALA A 92 -2.22 -11.45 18.17
CA ALA A 92 -3.19 -11.22 19.25
C ALA A 92 -4.05 -12.45 19.60
N GLN A 93 -3.87 -13.57 18.89
CA GLN A 93 -4.45 -14.86 19.27
C GLN A 93 -3.36 -15.71 19.92
N ALA A 94 -2.77 -15.18 20.99
CA ALA A 94 -2.29 -16.08 22.04
C ALA A 94 -3.54 -16.85 22.51
N VAL A 95 -3.66 -18.09 22.06
CA VAL A 95 -4.58 -19.07 22.58
C VAL A 95 -4.33 -19.13 24.09
N MET A 96 -5.18 -18.46 24.86
CA MET A 96 -5.20 -18.65 26.30
C MET A 96 -5.74 -20.07 26.51
N PRO A 97 -4.95 -21.04 27.00
CA PRO A 97 -5.51 -22.34 27.31
C PRO A 97 -6.56 -22.13 28.40
N ALA A 98 -7.75 -22.72 28.22
CA ALA A 98 -8.88 -22.67 29.15
C ALA A 98 -8.59 -23.31 30.53
N SER A 99 -7.33 -23.66 30.84
CA SER A 99 -6.90 -24.35 32.05
C SER A 99 -6.70 -23.45 33.28
N PHE A 100 -6.98 -22.15 33.20
CA PHE A 100 -6.84 -21.22 34.34
C PHE A 100 -8.16 -20.76 34.96
N VAL A 101 -9.30 -21.36 34.59
CA VAL A 101 -10.53 -21.16 35.37
C VAL A 101 -10.47 -22.05 36.61
N SER A 102 -9.78 -21.59 37.66
CA SER A 102 -10.04 -22.09 39.00
C SER A 102 -11.36 -21.47 39.48
N THR A 103 -12.39 -22.30 39.63
CA THR A 103 -13.55 -21.91 40.43
C THR A 103 -13.14 -21.92 41.89
N PRO A 104 -13.19 -20.79 42.61
CA PRO A 104 -13.13 -20.83 44.07
C PRO A 104 -14.46 -21.37 44.55
N ASP A 105 -14.49 -22.65 44.93
CA ASP A 105 -15.68 -23.17 45.60
C ASP A 105 -15.72 -22.62 47.02
N SER A 106 -16.64 -21.68 47.20
CA SER A 106 -16.89 -20.95 48.44
C SER A 106 -17.80 -21.80 49.32
N VAL A 107 -17.28 -22.21 50.47
CA VAL A 107 -17.96 -22.37 51.77
C VAL A 107 -19.48 -22.64 51.71
N ARG A 108 -19.89 -23.86 52.10
CA ARG A 108 -21.13 -24.06 52.85
C ARG A 108 -21.06 -25.33 53.73
N GLN A 109 -21.05 -25.05 55.04
CA GLN A 109 -21.47 -25.84 56.21
C GLN A 109 -20.91 -27.25 56.41
#